data_AF-D1AKY2-F1
#
_entry.id   AF-D1AKY2-F1
#
_cell.length_a   1.000
_cell.length_b   1.000
_cell.length_c   1.000
_cell.angle_alpha   90.00
_cell.angle_beta   90.00
_cell.angle_gamma   90.00
#
_symmetry.space_group_name_H-M   'P 1'
#
loop_
_entity.id
_entity.type
_entity.pdbx_description
1 polymer ?
#
loop_
_entity_poly.entity_id
_entity_poly.type
_entity_poly.pdbx_seq_one_letter_code
_entity_poly.pdbx_strand_id
1 'polypeptide(L)'
;MEKNTKLMYILAIFIGLISSLIFFINAKSDEEKEAAKLSLNFEISFTIVAFIASFVIGFILGMVGLGLVAPLVSLAIWLYHAFIDFKAMKAVEEGKTPGFPINFNLVK
;
A
#
# COMPACT_ATOMS: atom_id res chain seq x y z
N MET A 1 -2.40 -10.64 18.53
CA MET A 1 -1.92 -10.07 17.25
C MET A 1 -0.56 -9.44 17.45
N GLU A 2 0.44 -9.89 16.70
CA GLU A 2 1.85 -9.63 16.97
C GLU A 2 2.33 -8.22 16.61
N LYS A 3 3.33 -7.73 17.35
CA LYS A 3 4.05 -6.47 17.09
C LYS A 3 4.60 -6.38 15.66
N ASN A 4 4.89 -7.53 15.05
CA ASN A 4 5.42 -7.67 13.70
C ASN A 4 4.44 -7.15 12.64
N THR A 5 3.15 -7.46 12.76
CA THR A 5 2.12 -7.05 11.80
C THR A 5 1.93 -5.54 11.76
N LYS A 6 2.01 -4.86 12.92
CA LYS A 6 1.94 -3.39 12.98
C LYS A 6 3.15 -2.74 12.33
N LEU A 7 4.34 -3.29 12.59
CA LEU A 7 5.59 -2.80 12.03
C LEU A 7 5.60 -2.89 10.50
N MET A 8 5.03 -3.95 9.94
CA MET A 8 4.85 -4.09 8.49
C MET A 8 4.09 -2.90 7.89
N TYR A 9 2.91 -2.55 8.41
CA TYR A 9 2.13 -1.43 7.87
C TYR A 9 2.84 -0.08 8.04
N ILE A 10 3.53 0.14 9.15
CA ILE A 10 4.32 1.37 9.35
C ILE A 10 5.46 1.47 8.33
N LEU A 11 6.16 0.35 8.07
CA LEU A 11 7.25 0.32 7.12
C LEU A 11 6.74 0.41 5.67
N ALA A 12 5.58 -0.15 5.36
CA ALA A 12 4.94 -0.03 4.05
C ALA A 12 4.78 1.44 3.62
N ILE A 13 4.47 2.37 4.53
CA ILE A 13 4.38 3.81 4.23
C ILE A 13 5.65 4.37 3.57
N PHE A 14 6.84 3.85 3.93
CA PHE A 14 8.12 4.37 3.46
C PHE A 14 8.75 3.53 2.35
N ILE A 15 8.62 2.20 2.43
CA ILE A 15 9.29 1.27 1.50
C ILE A 15 8.30 0.38 0.73
N GLY A 16 7.00 0.63 0.88
CA GLY A 16 5.89 0.01 0.16
C GLY A 16 5.95 -1.51 0.13
N LEU A 17 5.84 -2.02 -1.09
CA LEU A 17 5.96 -3.43 -1.46
C LEU A 17 7.09 -4.18 -0.77
N ILE A 18 8.26 -3.56 -0.59
CA ILE A 18 9.43 -4.23 -0.03
C ILE A 18 9.16 -4.66 1.42
N SER A 19 8.47 -3.82 2.21
CA SER A 19 8.11 -4.20 3.58
C SER A 19 7.21 -5.42 3.58
N SER A 20 6.08 -5.35 2.87
CA SER A 20 5.10 -6.44 2.82
C SER A 20 5.71 -7.75 2.31
N LEU A 21 6.65 -7.69 1.37
CA LEU A 21 7.37 -8.87 0.86
C LEU A 21 8.30 -9.48 1.93
N ILE A 22 9.08 -8.66 2.63
CA ILE A 22 9.96 -9.14 3.71
C ILE A 22 9.14 -9.84 4.79
N PHE A 23 8.02 -9.25 5.21
CA PHE A 23 7.16 -9.85 6.23
C PHE A 23 6.47 -11.11 5.73
N PHE A 24 6.03 -11.16 4.47
CA PHE A 24 5.42 -12.36 3.89
C PHE A 24 6.40 -13.56 3.87
N ILE A 25 7.67 -13.32 3.54
CA ILE A 25 8.71 -14.37 3.51
C ILE A 25 9.09 -14.83 4.92
N ASN A 26 9.07 -13.92 5.91
CA ASN A 26 9.51 -14.20 7.28
C ASN A 26 8.38 -14.57 8.26
N ALA A 27 7.12 -14.57 7.81
CA ALA A 27 5.97 -14.93 8.64
C ALA A 27 6.10 -16.37 9.18
N LYS A 28 5.89 -16.55 10.49
CA LYS A 28 6.07 -17.85 11.15
C LYS A 28 4.76 -18.53 11.52
N SER A 29 3.66 -17.76 11.58
CA SER A 29 2.32 -18.27 11.82
C SER A 29 1.41 -18.07 10.61
N ASP A 30 0.35 -18.88 10.51
CA ASP A 30 -0.66 -18.72 9.45
C ASP A 30 -1.35 -17.36 9.52
N GLU A 31 -1.60 -16.85 10.73
CA GLU A 31 -2.20 -15.52 10.94
C GLU A 31 -1.28 -14.39 10.42
N GLU A 32 0.01 -14.44 10.74
CA GLU A 32 0.99 -13.48 10.21
C GLU A 32 1.11 -13.59 8.69
N LYS A 33 1.09 -14.80 8.16
CA LYS A 33 1.23 -15.06 6.73
C LYS A 33 0.03 -14.50 5.96
N GLU A 34 -1.19 -14.70 6.45
CA GLU A 34 -2.40 -14.14 5.83
C GLU A 34 -2.43 -12.60 5.91
N ALA A 35 -2.03 -12.01 7.04
CA ALA A 35 -1.92 -10.55 7.16
C ALA A 35 -0.86 -9.97 6.20
N ALA A 36 0.31 -10.61 6.13
CA ALA A 36 1.38 -10.19 5.24
C ALA A 36 1.02 -10.39 3.76
N LYS A 37 0.31 -11.47 3.43
CA LYS A 37 -0.22 -11.71 2.08
C LYS A 37 -1.24 -10.65 1.68
N LEU A 38 -2.17 -10.30 2.57
CA LEU A 38 -3.16 -9.26 2.33
C LEU A 38 -2.49 -7.91 2.08
N SER A 39 -1.49 -7.56 2.90
CA SER A 39 -0.67 -6.36 2.74
C SER A 39 0.10 -6.37 1.42
N LEU A 40 0.73 -7.49 1.07
CA LEU A 40 1.50 -7.65 -0.16
C LEU A 40 0.62 -7.50 -1.41
N ASN A 41 -0.57 -8.12 -1.42
CA ASN A 41 -1.51 -7.97 -2.51
C ASN A 41 -2.04 -6.53 -2.64
N PHE A 42 -2.28 -5.84 -1.51
CA PHE A 42 -2.60 -4.42 -1.52
C PHE A 42 -1.47 -3.60 -2.14
N GLU A 43 -0.22 -3.76 -1.68
CA GLU A 43 0.94 -3.02 -2.17
C GLU A 43 1.17 -3.22 -3.68
N ILE A 44 1.03 -4.45 -4.18
CA ILE A 44 1.13 -4.74 -5.61
C ILE A 44 -0.01 -4.01 -6.36
N SER A 45 -1.24 -4.16 -5.88
CA SER A 45 -2.43 -3.55 -6.51
C SER A 45 -2.33 -2.03 -6.54
N PHE A 46 -1.94 -1.43 -5.42
CA PHE A 46 -1.74 -0.01 -5.25
C PHE A 46 -0.64 0.50 -6.17
N THR A 47 0.51 -0.19 -6.22
CA THR A 47 1.61 0.17 -7.12
C THR A 47 1.17 0.20 -8.59
N ILE A 48 0.44 -0.83 -9.05
CA ILE A 48 -0.07 -0.89 -10.42
C ILE A 48 -1.04 0.27 -10.69
N VAL A 49 -2.02 0.49 -9.81
CA VAL A 49 -3.03 1.54 -9.97
C VAL A 49 -2.37 2.93 -9.91
N ALA A 50 -1.45 3.17 -8.98
CA ALA A 50 -0.73 4.42 -8.82
C ALA A 50 0.16 4.72 -10.03
N PHE A 51 0.81 3.71 -10.61
CA PHE A 51 1.61 3.87 -11.82
C PHE A 51 0.74 4.27 -13.02
N ILE A 52 -0.37 3.57 -13.25
CA ILE A 52 -1.31 3.89 -14.33
C ILE A 52 -1.90 5.28 -14.13
N ALA A 53 -2.35 5.61 -12.91
CA ALA A 53 -2.91 6.92 -12.58
C ALA A 53 -1.88 8.04 -12.80
N SER A 54 -0.64 7.86 -12.34
CA SER A 54 0.43 8.85 -12.53
C SER A 54 0.76 9.06 -14.01
N PHE A 55 0.77 8.00 -14.81
CA PHE A 55 1.01 8.09 -16.25
C PHE A 55 -0.12 8.87 -16.96
N VAL A 56 -1.37 8.52 -16.69
CA VAL A 56 -2.54 9.17 -17.30
C VAL A 56 -2.63 10.64 -16.89
N ILE A 57 -2.52 10.92 -15.59
CA ILE A 57 -2.59 12.29 -15.07
C ILE A 57 -1.40 13.11 -15.58
N GLY A 58 -0.19 12.57 -15.55
CA GLY A 58 1.01 13.23 -16.07
C GLY A 58 0.88 13.59 -17.55
N PHE A 59 0.38 12.68 -18.37
CA PHE A 59 0.11 12.92 -19.78
C PHE A 59 -0.88 14.07 -20.00
N ILE A 60 -2.02 14.06 -19.28
CA ILE A 60 -3.04 15.12 -19.36
C ILE A 60 -2.47 16.47 -18.93
N LEU A 61 -1.79 16.52 -17.78
CA LEU A 61 -1.18 17.75 -17.25
C LEU A 61 -0.13 18.32 -18.22
N GLY A 62 0.63 17.45 -18.89
CA GLY A 62 1.57 17.85 -19.93
C GLY A 62 0.87 18.52 -21.13
N MET A 63 -0.24 17.96 -21.61
CA MET A 63 -0.99 18.53 -22.73
C MET A 63 -1.57 19.91 -22.43
N VAL A 64 -1.98 20.17 -21.18
CA VAL A 64 -2.58 21.46 -20.78
C VAL A 64 -1.56 22.46 -20.21
N GLY A 65 -0.25 22.14 -20.26
CA GLY A 65 0.81 23.02 -19.76
C GLY A 65 0.90 23.14 -18.24
N LEU A 66 0.26 22.25 -17.49
CA LEU A 66 0.23 22.22 -16.02
C LEU A 66 1.23 21.21 -15.43
N GLY A 67 2.28 20.83 -16.15
CA GLY A 67 3.26 19.83 -15.68
C GLY A 67 3.91 20.15 -14.33
N LEU A 68 3.99 21.43 -13.94
CA LEU A 68 4.53 21.86 -12.65
C LEU A 68 3.70 21.39 -11.44
N VAL A 69 2.44 20.99 -11.62
CA VAL A 69 1.60 20.43 -10.54
C VAL A 69 1.74 18.92 -10.38
N ALA A 70 2.48 18.24 -11.27
CA ALA A 70 2.71 16.80 -11.18
C ALA A 70 3.30 16.34 -9.82
N PRO A 71 4.23 17.07 -9.17
CA PRO A 71 4.69 16.71 -7.83
C PRO A 71 3.58 16.68 -6.77
N LEU A 72 2.55 17.53 -6.90
CA LEU A 72 1.41 17.55 -5.98
C LEU A 72 0.54 16.31 -6.13
N VAL A 73 0.44 15.77 -7.36
CA VAL A 73 -0.25 14.51 -7.63
C VAL A 73 0.49 13.35 -6.96
N SER A 74 1.81 13.27 -7.13
CA SER A 74 2.64 12.25 -6.47
C SER A 74 2.52 12.31 -4.94
N LEU A 75 2.53 13.53 -4.38
CA LEU A 75 2.33 13.73 -2.94
C LEU A 75 0.94 13.27 -2.49
N ALA A 76 -0.12 13.58 -3.25
CA ALA A 76 -1.48 13.15 -2.93
C ALA A 76 -1.62 11.62 -2.97
N ILE A 77 -1.01 10.95 -3.95
CA ILE A 77 -0.97 9.49 -4.04
C ILE A 77 -0.27 8.89 -2.82
N TRP A 78 0.90 9.44 -2.44
CA TRP A 78 1.63 8.97 -1.27
C TRP A 78 0.87 9.21 0.04
N LEU A 79 0.22 10.37 0.21
CA LEU A 79 -0.60 10.65 1.40
C LEU A 79 -1.80 9.69 1.51
N TYR A 80 -2.43 9.36 0.37
CA TYR A 80 -3.50 8.38 0.34
C TYR A 80 -3.00 6.98 0.71
N HIS A 81 -1.85 6.56 0.19
CA HIS A 81 -1.19 5.31 0.54
C HIS A 81 -0.94 5.22 2.06
N ALA A 82 -0.28 6.24 2.62
CA ALA A 82 0.02 6.33 4.04
C ALA A 82 -1.25 6.27 4.91
N PHE A 83 -2.33 6.91 4.47
CA PHE A 83 -3.61 6.88 5.17
C PHE A 83 -4.25 5.48 5.20
N ILE A 84 -4.17 4.73 4.10
CA ILE A 84 -4.70 3.36 4.03
C ILE A 84 -3.88 2.41 4.92
N ASP A 85 -2.55 2.49 4.90
CA ASP A 85 -1.70 1.69 5.78
C ASP A 85 -1.92 2.01 7.26
N PHE A 86 -2.09 3.28 7.59
CA PHE A 86 -2.43 3.69 8.95
C PHE A 86 -3.79 3.11 9.40
N LYS A 87 -4.79 3.09 8.50
CA LYS A 87 -6.08 2.45 8.77
C LYS A 87 -5.95 0.93 8.92
N ALA A 88 -5.12 0.29 8.10
CA ALA A 88 -4.86 -1.15 8.19
C ALA A 88 -4.20 -1.50 9.53
N MET A 89 -3.20 -0.72 9.95
CA MET A 89 -2.57 -0.84 11.26
C MET A 89 -3.62 -0.73 12.38
N LYS A 90 -4.49 0.29 12.35
CA LYS A 90 -5.56 0.44 13.36
C LYS A 90 -6.55 -0.72 13.37
N ALA A 91 -6.95 -1.23 12.21
CA ALA A 91 -7.84 -2.39 12.13
C ALA A 91 -7.22 -3.61 12.82
N VAL A 92 -5.93 -3.87 12.56
CA VAL A 92 -5.14 -4.93 13.19
C VAL A 92 -5.04 -4.71 14.70
N GLU A 93 -4.83 -3.47 15.17
CA GLU A 93 -4.86 -3.14 16.61
C GLU A 93 -6.18 -3.49 17.29
N GLU A 94 -7.29 -3.35 16.57
CA GLU A 94 -8.63 -3.62 17.06
C GLU A 94 -9.08 -5.07 16.91
N GLY A 95 -8.22 -5.99 16.44
CA GLY A 95 -8.65 -7.37 16.21
C GLY A 95 -9.36 -7.60 14.87
N LYS A 96 -9.36 -6.62 13.96
CA LYS A 96 -10.15 -6.62 12.71
C LYS A 96 -9.27 -6.84 11.49
N THR A 97 -9.85 -7.43 10.45
CA THR A 97 -9.20 -7.54 9.14
C THR A 97 -9.12 -6.17 8.46
N PRO A 98 -7.95 -5.79 7.90
CA PRO A 98 -7.82 -4.57 7.11
C PRO A 98 -8.77 -4.51 5.91
N GLY A 99 -9.54 -3.44 5.80
CA GLY A 99 -10.42 -3.17 4.67
C GLY A 99 -9.71 -2.40 3.56
N PHE A 100 -8.91 -3.08 2.74
CA PHE A 100 -8.24 -2.45 1.61
C PHE A 100 -9.21 -2.15 0.46
N PRO A 101 -9.26 -0.91 -0.06
CA PRO A 101 -10.19 -0.52 -1.12
C PRO A 101 -9.84 -1.14 -2.48
N ILE A 102 -8.58 -1.53 -2.67
CA ILE A 102 -8.08 -2.26 -3.84
C ILE A 102 -7.20 -3.40 -3.35
N ASN A 103 -7.51 -4.63 -3.72
CA ASN A 103 -6.72 -5.80 -3.32
C ASN A 103 -6.94 -6.93 -4.32
N PHE A 104 -6.17 -6.91 -5.40
CA PHE A 104 -6.14 -8.01 -6.35
C PHE A 104 -5.43 -9.20 -5.71
N ASN A 105 -6.10 -10.35 -5.66
CA ASN A 105 -5.57 -11.58 -5.07
C ASN A 105 -4.52 -12.23 -6.01
N LEU A 106 -3.33 -11.62 -6.07
CA LEU A 106 -2.25 -11.98 -7.01
C LEU A 106 -1.27 -13.00 -6.41
N VAL A 107 -0.98 -12.86 -5.11
CA VAL A 107 -0.17 -13.79 -4.31
C VAL A 107 -1.11 -14.76 -3.61
N LYS A 108 -0.87 -16.06 -3.79
CA LYS A 108 -1.65 -17.17 -3.25
C LYS A 108 -1.03 -17.77 -1.99
#